data_AF-A0A9E5THU3-F1
#
_entry.id   AF-A0A9E5THU3-F1
#
_cell.length_a   1.000
_cell.length_b   1.000
_cell.length_c   1.000
_cell.angle_alpha   90.00
_cell.angle_beta   90.00
_cell.angle_gamma   90.00
#
_symmetry.space_group_name_H-M   'P 1'
#
loop_
_entity.id
_entity.type
_entity.pdbx_description
1 polymer ?
#
loop_
_entity_poly.entity_id
_entity_poly.type
_entity_poly.pdbx_seq_one_letter_code
_entity_poly.pdbx_strand_id
1 'polypeptide(L)' 'MTVKQVRVYSPGSIANLGPGFDVIGVALESVGDIVQLEKIDEPEVRLSIKGVDVDKIPVKPEINSSGAVLE' A
#
# COMPACT_ATOMS: atom_id res chain seq x y z
N MET A 1 14.24 -16.49 17.76
CA MET A 1 13.77 -16.56 16.36
C MET A 1 13.88 -15.18 15.76
N THR A 2 14.43 -15.06 14.55
CA THR A 2 14.59 -13.75 13.89
C THR A 2 13.30 -13.44 13.14
N VAL A 3 12.62 -12.36 13.51
CA VAL A 3 11.44 -11.86 12.77
C VAL A 3 11.92 -11.39 11.39
N LYS A 4 11.37 -11.96 10.31
CA LYS A 4 11.63 -11.47 8.96
C LYS A 4 10.65 -10.34 8.68
N GLN A 5 11.15 -9.11 8.71
CA GLN A 5 10.34 -7.92 8.52
C GLN A 5 11.05 -6.93 7.60
N VAL A 6 10.26 -6.18 6.83
CA VAL A 6 10.71 -5.04 6.02
C VAL A 6 9.77 -3.86 6.25
N ARG A 7 10.32 -2.66 6.25
CA ARG A 7 9.57 -1.40 6.35
C ARG A 7 10.07 -0.46 5.28
N VAL A 8 9.16 0.07 4.46
CA VAL A 8 9.47 0.95 3.34
C VAL A 8 8.57 2.18 3.36
N TYR A 9 9.07 3.28 2.79
CA TYR A 9 8.27 4.45 2.48
C TYR A 9 7.85 4.38 1.01
N SER A 10 6.56 4.56 0.75
CA SER A 10 5.96 4.56 -0.59
C SER A 10 5.44 5.97 -0.88
N PRO A 11 6.13 6.76 -1.72
CA PRO A 11 5.71 8.12 -2.03
C PRO A 11 4.38 8.12 -2.79
N GLY A 12 3.52 9.06 -2.45
CA GLY A 12 2.38 9.45 -3.27
C GLY A 12 2.86 10.03 -4.60
N SER A 13 2.02 9.95 -5.63
CA SER A 13 2.37 10.40 -6.97
C SER A 13 1.24 11.21 -7.61
N ILE A 14 1.61 12.01 -8.60
CA ILE A 14 0.69 12.69 -9.50
C ILE A 14 0.82 12.03 -10.87
N ALA A 15 -0.31 11.66 -11.48
CA ALA A 15 -0.37 11.06 -12.82
C ALA A 15 -0.87 12.06 -13.88
N ASN A 16 -0.71 11.69 -15.14
CA ASN A 16 -1.22 12.32 -16.36
C ASN A 16 -0.61 13.69 -16.72
N LEU A 17 -0.40 14.60 -15.76
CA LEU A 17 0.23 15.92 -15.95
C LEU A 17 -0.21 16.65 -17.26
N GLY A 18 -1.52 16.75 -17.49
CA GLY A 18 -2.10 17.39 -18.68
C GLY A 18 -2.20 16.42 -19.87
N PRO A 19 -1.49 16.66 -21.00
CA PRO A 19 -1.59 15.81 -22.19
C PRO A 19 -0.95 14.42 -22.00
N GLY A 20 -0.26 14.16 -20.89
CA GLY A 20 0.47 12.92 -20.63
C GLY A 20 -0.38 11.78 -20.07
N PHE A 21 -1.66 11.69 -20.47
CA PHE A 21 -2.58 10.64 -20.04
C PHE A 21 -1.94 9.25 -20.20
N ASP A 22 -1.93 8.47 -19.12
CA ASP A 22 -1.35 7.12 -19.04
C ASP A 22 0.15 7.01 -19.41
N VAL A 23 0.89 8.12 -19.44
CA VAL A 23 2.33 8.13 -19.79
C VAL A 23 3.19 8.80 -18.72
N ILE A 24 2.76 9.95 -18.19
CA ILE A 24 3.60 10.76 -17.30
C ILE A 24 3.14 10.58 -15.85
N GLY A 25 4.10 10.37 -14.95
CA GLY A 25 3.90 10.39 -13.50
C GLY A 25 5.08 11.00 -12.77
N VAL A 26 4.83 11.64 -11.63
CA VAL A 26 5.85 12.26 -10.76
C VAL A 26 5.62 11.83 -9.31
N ALA A 27 6.66 11.33 -8.65
CA ALA A 27 6.63 10.99 -7.23
C ALA A 27 6.82 12.25 -6.37
N LEU A 28 6.08 12.34 -5.26
CA LEU A 28 6.17 13.42 -4.29
C LEU A 28 7.01 12.98 -3.10
N GLU A 29 7.94 13.82 -2.67
CA GLU A 29 8.85 13.46 -1.58
C GLU A 29 8.16 13.43 -0.20
N SER A 30 7.25 14.38 0.05
CA SER A 30 6.68 14.64 1.39
C SER A 30 5.33 13.99 1.67
N VAL A 31 4.71 13.36 0.68
CA VAL A 31 3.39 12.71 0.80
C VAL A 31 3.58 11.24 0.46
N GLY A 32 3.06 10.33 1.28
CA GLY A 32 3.17 8.89 1.04
C GLY A 32 2.80 8.06 2.26
N ASP A 33 2.85 6.75 2.08
CA ASP A 33 2.54 5.77 3.11
C ASP A 33 3.79 5.04 3.60
N ILE A 34 3.70 4.50 4.81
CA ILE A 34 4.71 3.57 5.33
C ILE A 34 4.11 2.17 5.28
N VAL A 35 4.72 1.29 4.49
CA VAL A 35 4.32 -0.10 4.38
C VAL A 35 5.28 -0.96 5.20
N GLN A 36 4.73 -1.76 6.12
CA GLN A 36 5.49 -2.70 6.93
C GLN A 36 4.94 -4.10 6.66
N LEU A 37 5.85 -5.02 6.32
CA LEU A 37 5.53 -6.42 6.08
C LEU A 37 6.31 -7.30 7.03
N GLU A 38 5.63 -8.24 7.65
CA GLU A 38 6.20 -9.26 8.51
C GLU A 38 5.82 -10.64 7.99
N LYS A 39 6.81 -11.52 7.87
CA LYS A 39 6.54 -12.90 7.48
C LYS A 39 5.90 -13.64 8.67
N ILE A 40 4.71 -14.18 8.43
CA ILE A 40 4.03 -15.12 9.31
C ILE A 40 4.13 -16.54 8.73
N ASP A 41 3.92 -17.56 9.57
CA ASP A 41 4.01 -18.97 9.16
C ASP A 41 2.68 -19.47 8.58
N GLU A 42 1.56 -18.85 8.97
CA GLU A 42 0.24 -19.15 8.46
C GLU A 42 0.09 -18.71 6.99
N PRO A 43 -0.60 -19.50 6.14
CA PRO A 43 -0.80 -19.20 4.73
C PRO A 43 -1.94 -18.17 4.53
N GLU A 44 -1.84 -17.02 5.17
CA GLU A 44 -2.82 -15.95 5.10
C GLU A 44 -2.15 -14.57 5.04
N VAL A 45 -2.94 -13.54 4.71
CA VAL A 45 -2.50 -12.14 4.75
C VAL A 45 -3.34 -11.39 5.78
N ARG A 46 -2.67 -10.87 6.81
CA ARG A 46 -3.28 -10.02 7.83
C ARG A 46 -2.97 -8.56 7.52
N LEU A 47 -4.00 -7.76 7.26
CA LEU A 47 -3.87 -6.32 6.98
C LEU A 47 -4.27 -5.50 8.21
N SER A 48 -3.46 -4.49 8.53
CA SER A 48 -3.80 -3.46 9.50
C SER A 48 -3.38 -2.11 8.97
N ILE A 49 -4.24 -1.10 9.14
CA ILE A 49 -4.07 0.23 8.56
C ILE A 49 -4.21 1.24 9.68
N LYS A 50 -3.46 2.35 9.60
CA LYS A 50 -3.53 3.49 10.51
C LYS A 50 -3.37 4.77 9.71
N GLY A 51 -3.90 5.87 10.21
CA GLY A 51 -3.75 7.18 9.59
C GLY A 51 -5.09 7.80 9.23
N VAL A 52 -5.05 8.69 8.24
CA VAL A 52 -6.21 9.45 7.76
C VAL A 52 -7.18 8.49 7.08
N ASP A 53 -8.49 8.67 7.33
CA ASP A 53 -9.58 7.93 6.68
C ASP A 53 -9.51 6.40 6.83
N VAL A 54 -8.82 5.87 7.86
CA VAL A 54 -8.69 4.42 8.11
C VAL A 54 -10.05 3.71 8.19
N ASP A 55 -11.08 4.39 8.67
CA ASP A 55 -12.46 3.93 8.75
C ASP A 55 -13.11 3.68 7.37
N LYS A 56 -12.52 4.24 6.30
CA LYS A 56 -12.99 4.09 4.91
C LYS A 56 -12.20 3.05 4.11
N ILE A 57 -11.11 2.52 4.65
CA ILE A 57 -10.22 1.59 3.92
C ILE A 57 -10.50 0.15 4.40
N PRO A 58 -11.03 -0.74 3.54
CA PRO A 58 -11.29 -2.12 3.93
C PRO A 58 -10.01 -2.87 4.28
N VAL A 59 -10.03 -3.68 5.34
CA VAL A 59 -8.87 -4.54 5.71
C VAL A 59 -9.04 -6.00 5.26
N LYS A 60 -10.23 -6.34 4.77
CA LYS A 60 -10.49 -7.66 4.19
C LYS A 60 -9.93 -7.72 2.76
N PRO A 61 -9.06 -8.68 2.43
CA PRO A 61 -8.40 -8.72 1.12
C PRO A 61 -9.35 -8.68 -0.07
N GLU A 62 -10.51 -9.34 0.04
CA GLU A 62 -11.47 -9.53 -1.07
C GLU A 62 -12.13 -8.22 -1.52
N ILE A 63 -12.10 -7.19 -0.67
CA ILE A 63 -12.69 -5.87 -0.93
C ILE A 63 -11.67 -4.74 -0.80
N ASN A 64 -10.37 -5.07 -0.70
CA ASN A 64 -9.29 -4.11 -0.67
C ASN A 64 -8.53 -4.18 -2.00
N SER A 65 -8.34 -3.07 -2.70
CA SER A 65 -7.67 -3.06 -4.02
C SER A 65 -6.25 -3.63 -3.99
N SER A 66 -5.52 -3.48 -2.89
CA SER A 66 -4.19 -4.08 -2.70
C SER A 66 -4.26 -5.57 -2.29
N GLY A 67 -5.37 -5.98 -1.66
CA GLY A 67 -5.63 -7.37 -1.28
C GLY A 67 -6.23 -8.22 -2.40
N ALA A 68 -6.94 -7.62 -3.34
CA ALA A 68 -7.59 -8.28 -4.47
C ALA A 68 -6.62 -9.03 -5.38
N VAL A 69 -5.32 -8.75 -5.30
CA VAL A 69 -4.26 -9.47 -6.03
C VAL A 69 -4.06 -10.91 -5.49
N LEU A 70 -4.67 -11.25 -4.35
CA LEU A 70 -4.61 -12.58 -3.75
C LEU A 70 -5.66 -13.56 -4.27
N GLU A 71 -6.62 -13.11 -5.09
CA GLU A 71 -7.52 -13.95 -5.89
C GLU A 71 -6.89 -14.33 -7.23
#